data_AF-A0A2D5RQ66-F1
#
_entry.id   AF-A0A2D5RQ66-F1
#
_cell.length_a   1.000
_cell.length_b   1.000
_cell.length_c   1.000
_cell.angle_alpha   90.00
_cell.angle_beta   90.00
_cell.angle_gamma   90.00
#
_symmetry.space_group_name_H-M   'P 1'
#
loop_
_entity.id
_entity.type
_entity.pdbx_description
1 polymer ?
#
loop_
_entity_poly.entity_id
_entity_poly.type
_entity_poly.pdbx_seq_one_letter_code
_entity_poly.pdbx_strand_id
1 'polypeptide(L)' 'MDLESNNNDYFKQLSKELERQYCISFNDTGYTEYEWLDRFGDMPLDEAVSAYAQKYDLTSLKDVAPMVKY' A
#
# COMPACT_ATOMS: atom_id res chain seq x y z
N MET A 1 -23.02 13.57 2.37
CA MET A 1 -21.55 13.45 2.29
C MET A 1 -21.25 11.99 2.57
N ASP A 2 -21.16 11.24 1.49
CA ASP A 2 -21.15 9.79 1.43
C ASP A 2 -19.75 9.27 1.79
N LEU A 3 -19.50 9.07 3.09
CA LEU A 3 -18.24 8.51 3.63
C LEU A 3 -17.88 7.16 2.97
N GLU A 4 -18.88 6.38 2.55
CA GLU A 4 -18.67 5.07 1.90
C GLU A 4 -18.04 5.18 0.50
N SER A 5 -18.26 6.28 -0.22
CA SER A 5 -17.68 6.47 -1.56
C SER A 5 -16.20 6.82 -1.52
N ASN A 6 -15.75 7.56 -0.49
CA ASN A 6 -14.35 7.92 -0.31
C ASN A 6 -13.49 6.73 0.12
N ASN A 7 -14.01 5.84 0.97
CA ASN A 7 -13.26 4.67 1.43
C ASN A 7 -13.01 3.67 0.29
N ASN A 8 -14.02 3.43 -0.55
CA ASN A 8 -13.88 2.52 -1.70
C ASN A 8 -12.86 3.05 -2.73
N ASP A 9 -12.77 4.37 -2.90
CA ASP A 9 -11.76 4.99 -3.75
C ASP A 9 -10.36 4.90 -3.14
N TYR A 10 -10.22 5.12 -1.82
CA TYR A 10 -8.96 4.98 -1.10
C TYR A 10 -8.36 3.57 -1.22
N PHE A 11 -9.11 2.51 -0.93
CA PHE A 11 -8.57 1.14 -1.00
C PHE A 11 -8.24 0.67 -2.43
N LYS A 12 -8.94 1.22 -3.42
CA LYS A 12 -8.58 1.03 -4.83
C LYS A 12 -7.26 1.71 -5.17
N GLN A 13 -7.04 2.93 -4.71
CA GLN A 13 -5.76 3.62 -4.89
C GLN A 13 -4.64 2.90 -4.13
N LEU A 14 -4.88 2.47 -2.90
CA LEU A 14 -3.96 1.69 -2.09
C LEU A 14 -3.50 0.41 -2.80
N SER A 15 -4.46 -0.37 -3.31
CA SER A 15 -4.14 -1.61 -4.02
C SER A 15 -3.30 -1.34 -5.27
N LYS A 16 -3.59 -0.27 -6.02
CA LYS A 16 -2.80 0.13 -7.19
C LYS A 16 -1.38 0.56 -6.80
N GLU A 17 -1.22 1.29 -5.71
CA GLU A 17 0.10 1.71 -5.23
C GLU A 17 0.94 0.53 -4.77
N LEU A 18 0.37 -0.34 -3.93
CA LEU A 18 1.04 -1.55 -3.45
C LEU A 18 1.47 -2.45 -4.63
N GLU A 19 0.60 -2.61 -5.63
CA GLU A 19 0.91 -3.43 -6.81
C GLU A 19 2.03 -2.79 -7.65
N ARG A 20 1.95 -1.47 -7.86
CA ARG A 20 2.93 -0.72 -8.65
C ARG A 20 4.31 -0.67 -7.98
N GLN A 21 4.36 -0.56 -6.66
CA GLN A 21 5.61 -0.37 -5.92
C GLN A 21 6.24 -1.69 -5.46
N TYR A 22 5.42 -2.67 -5.06
CA TYR A 22 5.86 -3.89 -4.39
C TYR A 22 5.30 -5.18 -5.02
N CYS A 23 4.47 -5.09 -6.08
CA CYS A 23 3.82 -6.23 -6.72
C CYS A 23 2.94 -7.07 -5.77
N ILE A 24 2.32 -6.40 -4.78
CA ILE A 24 1.38 -7.02 -3.83
C ILE A 24 0.05 -6.29 -3.84
N SER A 25 -1.03 -6.98 -3.51
CA SER A 25 -2.36 -6.38 -3.35
C SER A 25 -2.64 -6.05 -1.87
N PHE A 26 -3.71 -5.29 -1.62
CA PHE A 26 -4.16 -5.04 -0.24
C PHE A 26 -4.44 -6.35 0.54
N ASN A 27 -4.96 -7.38 -0.13
CA ASN A 27 -5.23 -8.67 0.51
C ASN A 27 -3.96 -9.37 1.00
N ASP A 28 -2.82 -9.17 0.32
CA ASP A 28 -1.53 -9.73 0.72
C ASP A 28 -0.98 -9.09 2.02
N THR A 29 -1.53 -7.94 2.41
CA THR A 29 -1.14 -7.27 3.66
C THR A 29 -1.63 -7.98 4.91
N GLY A 30 -2.66 -8.83 4.76
CA GLY A 30 -3.31 -9.53 5.87
C GLY A 30 -4.14 -8.61 6.79
N TYR A 31 -4.31 -7.33 6.45
CA TYR A 31 -5.15 -6.40 7.19
C TYR A 31 -6.57 -6.34 6.64
N THR A 32 -7.54 -6.17 7.53
CA THR A 32 -8.86 -5.67 7.15
C THR A 32 -8.81 -4.18 6.87
N GLU A 33 -9.79 -3.65 6.12
CA GLU A 33 -9.91 -2.21 5.84
C GLU A 33 -9.93 -1.37 7.13
N TYR A 34 -10.61 -1.86 8.17
CA TYR A 34 -10.67 -1.20 9.47
C TYR A 34 -9.30 -1.16 10.16
N GLU A 35 -8.57 -2.28 10.20
CA GLU A 35 -7.23 -2.33 10.82
C GLU A 35 -6.21 -1.48 10.07
N TRP A 36 -6.34 -1.39 8.75
CA TRP A 36 -5.50 -0.51 7.95
C TRP A 36 -5.76 0.96 8.32
N LEU A 37 -7.03 1.39 8.38
CA LEU A 37 -7.38 2.76 8.73
C LEU A 37 -7.03 3.11 10.18
N ASP A 38 -7.17 2.16 11.12
CA ASP A 38 -6.76 2.36 12.52
C ASP A 38 -5.25 2.63 12.64
N ARG A 39 -4.44 1.96 11.81
CA ARG A 39 -2.97 2.07 11.87
C ARG A 39 -2.39 3.17 11.00
N PHE A 40 -3.00 3.42 9.84
CA PHE A 40 -2.44 4.25 8.78
C PHE A 40 -3.44 5.27 8.21
N GLY A 41 -4.70 5.26 8.64
CA GLY A 41 -5.74 6.14 8.11
C GLY A 41 -5.57 7.62 8.47
N ASP A 42 -4.72 7.94 9.46
CA ASP A 42 -4.32 9.32 9.77
C ASP A 42 -3.22 9.85 8.84
N MET A 43 -2.59 8.96 8.06
CA MET A 43 -1.49 9.29 7.14
C MET A 43 -1.95 9.37 5.69
N PRO A 44 -1.26 10.17 4.85
CA PRO A 44 -1.42 10.10 3.40
C PRO A 44 -1.13 8.69 2.86
N LEU A 45 -1.76 8.34 1.74
CA LEU A 45 -1.66 7.00 1.15
C LEU A 45 -0.21 6.54 0.89
N ASP A 46 0.61 7.42 0.30
CA ASP A 46 2.02 7.14 -0.02
C ASP A 46 2.85 6.89 1.26
N GLU A 47 2.56 7.64 2.33
CA GLU A 47 3.17 7.45 3.64
C GLU A 47 2.70 6.16 4.30
N ALA A 48 1.41 5.84 4.23
CA ALA A 48 0.85 4.59 4.74
C ALA A 48 1.50 3.36 4.07
N VAL A 49 1.62 3.39 2.74
CA VAL A 49 2.28 2.36 1.94
C VAL A 49 3.76 2.23 2.30
N SER A 50 4.46 3.36 2.42
CA SER A 50 5.88 3.39 2.80
C SER A 50 6.11 2.88 4.23
N ALA A 51 5.26 3.25 5.18
CA ALA A 51 5.34 2.78 6.57
C ALA A 51 5.06 1.28 6.68
N TYR A 52 4.08 0.76 5.93
CA TYR A 52 3.84 -0.67 5.81
C TYR A 52 5.06 -1.38 5.21
N ALA A 53 5.59 -0.89 4.10
CA ALA A 53 6.76 -1.47 3.45
C ALA A 53 7.99 -1.52 4.35
N GLN A 54 8.28 -0.44 5.07
CA GLN A 54 9.38 -0.39 6.04
C GLN A 54 9.19 -1.39 7.19
N LYS A 55 7.96 -1.53 7.69
CA LYS A 55 7.65 -2.46 8.79
C LYS A 55 7.89 -3.92 8.42
N TYR A 56 7.64 -4.29 7.16
CA TYR A 56 7.77 -5.65 6.66
C TYR A 56 8.99 -5.86 5.77
N ASP A 57 9.92 -4.89 5.75
CA ASP A 57 11.14 -4.91 4.94
C ASP A 57 10.86 -5.24 3.45
N LEU A 58 9.78 -4.68 2.91
CA LEU A 58 9.40 -4.91 1.52
C LEU A 58 10.42 -4.25 0.60
N THR A 59 10.96 -5.04 -0.32
CA THR A 59 11.84 -4.53 -1.37
C THR A 59 11.00 -3.91 -2.48
N SER A 60 11.23 -2.63 -2.77
CA SER A 60 10.53 -1.97 -3.88
C SER A 60 10.98 -2.54 -5.23
N LEU A 61 10.09 -2.55 -6.21
CA LEU A 61 10.44 -2.95 -7.58
C LEU A 61 11.54 -2.06 -8.19
N LYS A 62 11.65 -0.80 -7.74
CA LYS A 62 12.74 0.09 -8.15
C LYS A 62 14.09 -0.35 -7.61
N ASP A 63 14.14 -0.97 -6.44
CA ASP A 63 15.36 -1.52 -5.83
C ASP A 63 15.74 -2.89 -6.42
N VAL A 64 14.75 -3.67 -6.88
CA VAL A 64 14.98 -4.96 -7.57
C VAL A 64 15.47 -4.78 -9.02
N ALA A 65 14.90 -3.83 -9.76
CA ALA A 65 15.20 -3.61 -11.17
C ALA A 65 16.68 -3.32 -11.55
N PRO A 66 17.52 -2.61 -10.75
CA PRO A 66 18.90 -2.31 -11.15
C PRO A 66 19.85 -3.52 -11.16
N MET A 67 19.41 -4.70 -10.75
CA MET A 67 20.26 -5.90 -10.71
C MET A 67 20.32 -6.69 -12.03
N VAL A 68 19.50 -6.36 -13.04
CA VAL A 68 19.59 -7.00 -14.36
C VAL A 68 20.51 -6.18 -15.27
N LYS A 69 21.83 -6.27 -15.04
CA LYS A 69 22.82 -5.92 -16.07
C LYS A 69 22.92 -7.12 -17.03
N TYR A 70 22.40 -6.96 -18.24
CA TYR A 70 22.74 -7.84 -19.38
C TYR A 70 24.18 -7.61 -19.83
#